data_AF-A0A2N3DX21-F1
#
_entry.id   AF-A0A2N3DX21-F1
#
_cell.length_a   1.000
_cell.length_b   1.000
_cell.length_c   1.000
_cell.angle_alpha   90.00
_cell.angle_beta   90.00
_cell.angle_gamma   90.00
#
_symmetry.space_group_name_H-M   'P 1'
#
loop_
_entity.id
_entity.type
_entity.pdbx_description
1 polymer ?
#
loop_
_entity_poly.entity_id
_entity_poly.type
_entity_poly.pdbx_seq_one_letter_code
_entity_poly.pdbx_strand_id
1 'polypeptide(L)'
;MQTDPHETAGHPPAGQILRRLLVLLVVAAATLLAWSANRLPPPLPDTAPDTLFSAERAMQDVRAIAVAPHPIGSAAIEDTRRYLTARMTALGLAPQMRDQTVVVTRRNSADAAIGGRVRNIVGELRGRDPALPAILLMAHYDTAPLSPGAGDDTAGVAAALEIARALKAGGVLRRSVLFLFTDGEEAGLLGANAFFQDDPLRRRVGSVINMEARGDSGRTLMFQTSPGNRALIEAYGRTATVPASDSLMVSECPTTPT
;
A
#
# COMPACT_ATOMS: atom_id res chain seq x y z
N MET A 1 33.55 -29.33 -63.59
CA MET A 1 32.21 -29.90 -63.36
C MET A 1 32.23 -30.49 -61.95
N GLN A 2 31.89 -29.66 -60.99
CA GLN A 2 31.98 -29.91 -59.55
C GLN A 2 30.56 -30.16 -59.09
N THR A 3 30.26 -31.39 -58.68
CA THR A 3 28.93 -31.82 -58.26
C THR A 3 28.65 -31.33 -56.84
N ASP A 4 27.60 -30.52 -56.69
CA ASP A 4 27.00 -30.22 -55.39
C ASP A 4 26.46 -31.51 -54.74
N PRO A 5 26.75 -31.79 -53.46
CA PRO A 5 25.98 -32.76 -52.70
C PRO A 5 24.67 -32.11 -52.26
N HIS A 6 23.55 -32.63 -52.78
CA HIS A 6 22.23 -32.37 -52.23
C HIS A 6 22.20 -32.77 -50.74
N GLU A 7 22.28 -31.78 -49.87
CA GLU A 7 22.05 -31.92 -48.44
C GLU A 7 20.57 -32.27 -48.22
N THR A 8 20.28 -33.55 -48.07
CA THR A 8 18.93 -34.00 -47.70
C THR A 8 18.68 -33.59 -46.25
N ALA A 9 17.88 -32.53 -46.06
CA ALA A 9 17.38 -32.12 -44.77
C ALA A 9 16.60 -33.29 -44.13
N GLY A 10 17.27 -34.04 -43.27
CA GLY A 10 16.70 -35.17 -42.54
C GLY A 10 15.56 -34.68 -41.66
N HIS A 11 14.36 -35.21 -41.88
CA HIS A 11 13.22 -34.92 -41.01
C HIS A 11 13.57 -35.38 -39.57
N PRO A 12 13.30 -34.55 -38.54
CA PRO A 12 13.63 -34.91 -37.18
C PRO A 12 12.88 -36.21 -36.80
N PRO A 13 13.53 -37.17 -36.14
CA PRO A 13 12.89 -38.43 -35.77
C PRO A 13 11.65 -38.15 -34.90
N ALA A 14 10.59 -38.93 -35.06
CA ALA A 14 9.28 -38.69 -34.45
C ALA A 14 9.34 -38.42 -32.92
N GLY A 15 10.30 -39.02 -32.21
CA GLY A 15 10.54 -38.77 -30.79
C GLY A 15 11.05 -37.35 -30.47
N GLN A 16 11.79 -36.70 -31.37
CA GLN A 16 12.19 -35.29 -31.22
C GLN A 16 11.02 -34.34 -31.46
N ILE A 17 10.14 -34.65 -32.41
CA ILE A 17 8.90 -33.87 -32.65
C ILE A 17 7.99 -33.95 -31.42
N LEU A 18 7.75 -35.15 -30.89
CA LEU A 18 6.92 -35.35 -29.69
C LEU A 18 7.49 -34.61 -28.46
N ARG A 19 8.82 -34.65 -28.25
CA ARG A 19 9.48 -33.89 -27.17
C ARG A 19 9.30 -32.39 -27.34
N ARG A 20 9.44 -31.85 -28.55
CA ARG A 20 9.21 -30.42 -28.83
C ARG A 20 7.77 -30.01 -28.55
N LEU A 21 6.79 -30.82 -28.98
CA LEU A 21 5.38 -30.59 -28.70
C LEU A 21 5.07 -30.63 -27.20
N LEU A 22 5.68 -31.57 -26.46
CA LEU A 22 5.51 -31.64 -25.01
C LEU A 22 6.09 -30.40 -24.30
N VAL A 23 7.28 -29.94 -24.69
CA VAL A 23 7.88 -28.72 -24.15
C VAL A 23 6.99 -27.50 -24.42
N LEU A 24 6.50 -27.36 -25.66
CA LEU A 24 5.58 -26.28 -26.02
C LEU A 24 4.28 -26.32 -25.20
N LEU A 25 3.72 -27.52 -24.98
CA LEU A 25 2.53 -27.69 -24.15
C LEU A 25 2.79 -27.29 -22.70
N VAL A 26 3.93 -27.68 -22.12
CA VAL A 26 4.31 -27.31 -20.75
C VAL A 26 4.50 -25.80 -20.63
N VAL A 27 5.18 -25.16 -21.59
CA VAL A 27 5.36 -23.70 -21.61
C VAL A 27 4.02 -22.98 -21.79
N ALA A 28 3.14 -23.47 -22.65
CA ALA A 28 1.80 -22.90 -22.85
C ALA A 28 0.96 -23.05 -21.56
N ALA A 29 0.97 -24.22 -20.92
CA ALA A 29 0.28 -24.46 -19.66
C ALA A 29 0.83 -23.58 -18.54
N ALA A 30 2.15 -23.46 -18.41
CA ALA A 30 2.79 -22.59 -17.43
C ALA A 30 2.45 -21.11 -17.65
N THR A 31 2.44 -20.66 -18.91
CA THR A 31 2.04 -19.29 -19.28
C THR A 31 0.57 -19.03 -18.97
N LEU A 32 -0.34 -19.97 -19.30
CA LEU A 32 -1.76 -19.86 -18.99
C LEU A 32 -2.02 -19.85 -17.48
N LEU A 33 -1.32 -20.69 -16.73
CA LEU A 33 -1.37 -20.71 -15.27
C LEU A 33 -0.88 -19.38 -14.69
N ALA A 34 0.29 -18.89 -15.11
CA ALA A 34 0.84 -17.61 -14.66
C ALA A 34 -0.09 -16.45 -14.99
N TRP A 35 -0.65 -16.41 -16.20
CA TRP A 35 -1.62 -15.40 -16.61
C TRP A 35 -2.89 -15.47 -15.76
N SER A 36 -3.44 -16.66 -15.54
CA SER A 36 -4.65 -16.84 -14.72
C SER A 36 -4.42 -16.45 -13.26
N ALA A 37 -3.25 -16.77 -12.70
CA ALA A 37 -2.86 -16.47 -11.32
C ALA A 37 -2.59 -14.98 -11.07
N ASN A 38 -2.36 -14.20 -12.14
CA ASN A 38 -2.11 -12.76 -12.09
C ASN A 38 -3.30 -11.92 -12.58
N ARG A 39 -4.41 -12.54 -12.97
CA ARG A 39 -5.63 -11.80 -13.30
C ARG A 39 -6.27 -11.24 -12.03
N LEU A 40 -6.32 -9.92 -11.96
CA LEU A 40 -7.05 -9.21 -10.91
C LEU A 40 -8.56 -9.29 -11.18
N PRO A 41 -9.39 -9.37 -10.13
CA PRO A 41 -10.82 -9.14 -10.30
C PRO A 41 -11.05 -7.73 -10.86
N PRO A 42 -12.10 -7.51 -11.66
CA PRO A 42 -12.44 -6.16 -12.11
C PRO A 42 -12.72 -5.26 -10.89
N PRO A 43 -12.37 -3.97 -10.96
CA PRO A 43 -12.66 -3.04 -9.88
C PRO A 43 -14.17 -2.98 -9.64
N LEU A 44 -14.58 -2.97 -8.37
CA LEU A 44 -15.97 -2.73 -8.04
C LEU A 44 -16.37 -1.29 -8.41
N PRO A 45 -17.54 -1.09 -9.03
CA PRO A 45 -17.95 0.22 -9.52
C PRO A 45 -18.35 1.17 -8.39
N ASP A 46 -18.54 2.45 -8.71
CA ASP A 46 -19.00 3.45 -7.72
C ASP A 46 -20.44 3.24 -7.23
N THR A 47 -21.22 2.45 -7.97
CA THR A 47 -22.57 1.99 -7.64
C THR A 47 -22.60 0.72 -6.78
N ALA A 48 -21.44 0.15 -6.44
CA ALA A 48 -21.36 -1.03 -5.57
C ALA A 48 -21.98 -0.75 -4.19
N PRO A 49 -22.57 -1.75 -3.51
CA PRO A 49 -23.15 -1.59 -2.18
C PRO A 49 -22.25 -0.81 -1.21
N ASP A 50 -22.86 0.03 -0.38
CA ASP A 50 -22.10 0.92 0.50
C ASP A 50 -21.20 0.18 1.49
N THR A 51 -21.58 -1.02 1.90
CA THR A 51 -20.82 -1.86 2.83
C THR A 51 -19.57 -2.48 2.20
N LEU A 52 -19.38 -2.35 0.89
CA LEU A 52 -18.24 -2.90 0.16
C LEU A 52 -17.26 -1.80 -0.22
N PHE A 53 -15.98 -2.15 -0.27
CA PHE A 53 -14.93 -1.31 -0.84
C PHE A 53 -15.12 -1.19 -2.37
N SER A 54 -15.10 0.04 -2.90
CA SER A 54 -15.11 0.30 -4.34
C SER A 54 -13.82 1.00 -4.77
N ALA A 55 -13.11 0.37 -5.71
CA ALA A 55 -11.90 0.98 -6.27
C ALA A 55 -12.24 2.23 -7.11
N GLU A 56 -13.41 2.27 -7.78
CA GLU A 56 -13.82 3.46 -8.53
C GLU A 56 -14.09 4.67 -7.62
N ARG A 57 -14.68 4.45 -6.43
CA ARG A 57 -14.83 5.53 -5.42
C ARG A 57 -13.48 6.00 -4.92
N ALA A 58 -12.58 5.09 -4.55
CA ALA A 58 -11.23 5.44 -4.13
C ALA A 58 -10.47 6.24 -5.21
N MET A 59 -10.60 5.85 -6.49
CA MET A 59 -9.95 6.56 -7.60
C MET A 59 -10.45 8.01 -7.79
N GLN A 60 -11.61 8.38 -7.25
CA GLN A 60 -12.04 9.78 -7.23
C GLN A 60 -11.17 10.61 -6.28
N ASP A 61 -10.85 10.08 -5.11
CA ASP A 61 -9.93 10.72 -4.15
C ASP A 61 -8.52 10.84 -4.76
N VAL A 62 -8.05 9.80 -5.48
CA VAL A 62 -6.75 9.85 -6.20
C VAL A 62 -6.70 10.98 -7.23
N ARG A 63 -7.72 11.09 -8.08
CA ARG A 63 -7.78 12.13 -9.11
C ARG A 63 -7.87 13.55 -8.53
N ALA A 64 -8.43 13.69 -7.32
CA ALA A 64 -8.57 14.98 -6.65
C ALA A 64 -7.27 15.42 -5.96
N ILE A 65 -6.49 14.49 -5.41
CA ILE A 65 -5.27 14.78 -4.66
C ILE A 65 -4.04 14.83 -5.57
N ALA A 66 -3.87 13.84 -6.47
CA ALA A 66 -2.67 13.67 -7.28
C ALA A 66 -2.63 14.57 -8.53
N VAL A 67 -2.99 15.85 -8.35
CA VAL A 67 -3.02 16.86 -9.43
C VAL A 67 -1.64 17.50 -9.64
N ALA A 68 -0.89 17.69 -8.55
CA ALA A 68 0.44 18.29 -8.58
C ALA A 68 1.31 17.73 -7.45
N PRO A 69 2.65 17.76 -7.59
CA PRO A 69 3.54 17.43 -6.48
C PRO A 69 3.27 18.30 -5.26
N HIS A 70 3.21 17.68 -4.09
CA HIS A 70 2.95 18.35 -2.82
C HIS A 70 3.88 17.83 -1.71
N PRO A 71 5.21 18.00 -1.86
CA PRO A 71 6.17 17.64 -0.82
C PRO A 71 6.00 18.51 0.42
N ILE A 72 6.56 18.05 1.54
CA ILE A 72 6.58 18.79 2.81
C ILE A 72 7.05 20.25 2.62
N GLY A 73 6.34 21.19 3.23
CA GLY A 73 6.65 22.62 3.19
C GLY A 73 6.26 23.35 1.89
N SER A 74 5.76 22.65 0.87
CA SER A 74 5.20 23.27 -0.33
C SER A 74 3.89 24.00 -0.04
N ALA A 75 3.48 24.93 -0.93
CA ALA A 75 2.14 25.52 -0.84
C ALA A 75 1.04 24.52 -1.23
N ALA A 76 1.31 23.63 -2.18
CA ALA A 76 0.36 22.65 -2.71
C ALA A 76 -0.12 21.65 -1.64
N ILE A 77 0.72 21.31 -0.66
CA ILE A 77 0.35 20.38 0.42
C ILE A 77 -0.80 20.91 1.29
N GLU A 78 -1.02 22.24 1.36
CA GLU A 78 -2.14 22.81 2.09
C GLU A 78 -3.49 22.54 1.40
N ASP A 79 -3.51 22.44 0.06
CA ASP A 79 -4.72 22.05 -0.66
C ASP A 79 -5.06 20.58 -0.40
N THR A 80 -4.06 19.69 -0.39
CA THR A 80 -4.23 18.28 0.02
C THR A 80 -4.75 18.18 1.45
N ARG A 81 -4.19 18.91 2.41
CA ARG A 81 -4.66 18.94 3.81
C ARG A 81 -6.10 19.39 3.92
N ARG A 82 -6.49 20.43 3.17
CA ARG A 82 -7.86 20.94 3.12
C ARG A 82 -8.82 19.89 2.57
N TYR A 83 -8.44 19.24 1.47
CA TYR A 83 -9.20 18.16 0.86
C TYR A 83 -9.40 17.00 1.84
N LEU A 84 -8.32 16.48 2.43
CA LEU A 84 -8.37 15.36 3.37
C LEU A 84 -9.22 15.69 4.59
N THR A 85 -9.04 16.88 5.18
CA THR A 85 -9.83 17.29 6.34
C THR A 85 -11.33 17.36 6.00
N ALA A 86 -11.69 17.92 4.84
CA ALA A 86 -13.08 17.94 4.40
C ALA A 86 -13.63 16.54 4.16
N ARG A 87 -12.86 15.68 3.48
CA ARG A 87 -13.23 14.30 3.17
C ARG A 87 -13.42 13.46 4.43
N MET A 88 -12.49 13.52 5.36
CA MET A 88 -12.57 12.85 6.66
C MET A 88 -13.74 13.37 7.50
N THR A 89 -14.03 14.67 7.46
CA THR A 89 -15.20 15.25 8.13
C THR A 89 -16.50 14.71 7.54
N ALA A 90 -16.62 14.64 6.21
CA ALA A 90 -17.79 14.06 5.54
C ALA A 90 -17.98 12.57 5.90
N LEU A 91 -16.88 11.85 6.10
CA LEU A 91 -16.89 10.47 6.59
C LEU A 91 -17.19 10.37 8.09
N GLY A 92 -17.26 11.48 8.83
CA GLY A 92 -17.54 11.50 10.27
C GLY A 92 -16.38 11.06 11.13
N LEU A 93 -15.14 11.23 10.66
CA LEU A 93 -13.91 10.83 11.36
C LEU A 93 -13.42 11.87 12.38
N ALA A 94 -14.06 13.04 12.44
CA ALA A 94 -13.66 14.16 13.30
C ALA A 94 -12.14 14.45 13.23
N PRO A 95 -11.60 14.80 12.04
CA PRO A 95 -10.16 14.90 11.83
C PRO A 95 -9.51 15.97 12.73
N GLN A 96 -8.31 15.66 13.20
CA GLN A 96 -7.47 16.54 13.99
C GLN A 96 -6.11 16.67 13.30
N MET A 97 -5.69 17.91 13.07
CA MET A 97 -4.34 18.21 12.60
C MET A 97 -3.36 18.18 13.79
N ARG A 98 -2.21 17.56 13.58
CA ARG A 98 -1.12 17.40 14.56
C ARG A 98 0.14 18.03 14.01
N ASP A 99 0.36 19.29 14.40
CA ASP A 99 1.57 20.04 14.06
C ASP A 99 2.71 19.66 15.00
N GLN A 100 3.83 19.22 14.44
CA GLN A 100 5.03 18.89 15.20
C GLN A 100 6.30 19.31 14.44
N THR A 101 7.34 19.66 15.17
CA THR A 101 8.70 19.83 14.62
C THR A 101 9.51 18.63 15.02
N VAL A 102 10.04 17.92 14.03
CA VAL A 102 10.75 16.65 14.24
C VAL A 102 12.13 16.74 13.63
N VAL A 103 13.10 16.12 14.30
CA VAL A 103 14.45 15.90 13.80
C VAL A 103 14.76 14.42 13.95
N VAL A 104 15.10 13.76 12.85
CA VAL A 104 15.42 12.33 12.78
C VAL A 104 16.86 12.18 12.33
N THR A 105 17.66 11.43 13.09
CA THR A 105 19.01 11.03 12.70
C THR A 105 18.94 9.79 11.82
N ARG A 106 19.53 9.82 10.61
CA ARG A 106 19.57 8.64 9.74
C ARG A 106 20.50 7.57 10.33
N ARG A 107 19.96 6.39 10.66
CA ARG A 107 20.73 5.27 11.24
C ARG A 107 21.91 4.81 10.37
N ASN A 108 21.82 4.96 9.05
CA ASN A 108 22.84 4.48 8.10
C ASN A 108 23.75 5.60 7.56
N SER A 109 23.65 6.80 8.11
CA SER A 109 24.48 7.95 7.73
C SER A 109 24.87 8.64 9.02
N ALA A 110 25.90 8.11 9.68
CA ALA A 110 26.45 8.72 10.88
C ALA A 110 26.68 10.21 10.58
N ASP A 111 26.02 11.08 11.35
CA ASP A 111 26.09 12.55 11.32
C ASP A 111 25.11 13.31 10.39
N ALA A 112 24.14 12.65 9.75
CA ALA A 112 23.06 13.35 9.03
C ALA A 112 21.74 13.35 9.83
N ALA A 113 21.31 14.53 10.26
CA ALA A 113 19.97 14.76 10.78
C ALA A 113 19.09 15.41 9.70
N ILE A 114 17.88 14.88 9.51
CA ILE A 114 16.85 15.52 8.69
C ILE A 114 15.75 15.97 9.63
N GLY A 115 15.31 17.20 9.47
CA GLY A 115 14.23 17.74 10.28
C GLY A 115 13.31 18.63 9.47
N GLY A 116 12.10 18.75 9.97
CA GLY A 116 11.05 19.52 9.32
C GLY A 116 9.86 19.72 10.25
N ARG A 117 9.00 20.66 9.86
CA ARG A 117 7.69 20.80 10.47
C ARG A 117 6.70 19.95 9.68
N VAL A 118 6.13 18.97 10.36
CA VAL A 118 5.13 18.06 9.82
C VAL A 118 3.76 18.40 10.37
N ARG A 119 2.72 18.11 9.59
CA ARG A 119 1.34 18.19 10.03
C ARG A 119 0.61 16.89 9.70
N ASN A 120 0.58 15.95 10.63
CA ASN A 120 -0.21 14.74 10.44
C ASN A 120 -1.70 15.06 10.56
N ILE A 121 -2.56 14.25 9.93
CA ILE A 121 -4.01 14.33 10.08
C ILE A 121 -4.48 13.00 10.64
N VAL A 122 -5.14 13.03 11.80
CA VAL A 122 -5.69 11.84 12.46
C VAL A 122 -7.19 11.93 12.60
N GLY A 123 -7.91 10.84 12.32
CA GLY A 123 -9.34 10.72 12.55
C GLY A 123 -9.69 9.36 13.13
N GLU A 124 -10.91 9.23 13.66
CA GLU A 124 -11.35 8.02 14.36
C GLU A 124 -12.75 7.60 13.92
N LEU A 125 -12.89 6.33 13.51
CA LEU A 125 -14.17 5.61 13.60
C LEU A 125 -14.25 4.98 14.98
N ARG A 126 -15.08 5.55 15.84
CA ARG A 126 -15.22 5.11 17.23
C ARG A 126 -15.89 3.74 17.31
N GLY A 127 -15.23 2.80 17.97
CA GLY A 127 -15.79 1.49 18.28
C GLY A 127 -16.76 1.52 19.47
N ARG A 128 -17.51 0.43 19.65
CA ARG A 128 -18.42 0.23 20.79
C ARG A 128 -17.67 0.09 22.12
N ASP A 129 -16.46 -0.46 22.10
CA ASP A 129 -15.64 -0.68 23.28
C ASP A 129 -14.36 0.17 23.24
N PRO A 130 -14.34 1.34 23.90
CA PRO A 130 -13.18 2.24 23.90
C PRO A 130 -12.01 1.74 24.75
N ALA A 131 -12.19 0.68 25.55
CA ALA A 131 -11.12 0.11 26.37
C ALA A 131 -10.19 -0.82 25.55
N LEU A 132 -10.64 -1.27 24.38
CA LEU A 132 -9.82 -2.11 23.50
C LEU A 132 -8.79 -1.27 22.74
N PRO A 133 -7.57 -1.80 22.52
CA PRO A 133 -6.61 -1.18 21.64
C PRO A 133 -7.19 -0.98 20.23
N ALA A 134 -6.97 0.21 19.67
CA ALA A 134 -7.42 0.58 18.34
C ALA A 134 -6.55 -0.06 17.26
N ILE A 135 -7.15 -0.25 16.08
CA ILE A 135 -6.42 -0.58 14.86
C ILE A 135 -6.05 0.74 14.18
N LEU A 136 -4.78 0.95 13.87
CA LEU A 136 -4.31 2.10 13.11
C LEU A 136 -4.20 1.71 11.64
N LEU A 137 -4.94 2.40 10.77
CA LEU A 137 -4.72 2.39 9.33
C LEU A 137 -3.93 3.66 8.97
N MET A 138 -2.78 3.49 8.35
CA MET A 138 -1.83 4.57 8.08
C MET A 138 -1.46 4.61 6.60
N ALA A 139 -1.22 5.81 6.09
CA ALA A 139 -0.74 6.13 4.74
C ALA A 139 -0.04 7.49 4.81
N HIS A 140 0.86 7.82 3.88
CA HIS A 140 1.41 9.18 3.79
C HIS A 140 0.73 9.98 2.68
N TYR A 141 0.59 11.28 2.91
CA TYR A 141 -0.08 12.16 1.95
C TYR A 141 0.83 13.21 1.34
N ASP A 142 2.09 13.32 1.79
CA ASP A 142 3.10 14.07 1.05
C ASP A 142 3.59 13.26 -0.15
N THR A 143 4.20 13.94 -1.12
CA THR A 143 4.80 13.29 -2.30
C THR A 143 6.29 13.53 -2.34
N ALA A 144 7.02 12.65 -3.02
CA ALA A 144 8.34 12.97 -3.52
C ALA A 144 8.33 14.27 -4.34
N PRO A 145 9.46 15.01 -4.37
CA PRO A 145 9.61 16.15 -5.27
C PRO A 145 9.36 15.73 -6.72
N LEU A 146 8.68 16.60 -7.48
CA LEU A 146 8.42 16.42 -8.93
C LEU A 146 7.47 15.27 -9.30
N SER A 147 6.96 14.50 -8.34
CA SER A 147 5.94 13.46 -8.57
C SER A 147 4.58 13.92 -8.06
N PRO A 148 3.49 13.78 -8.84
CA PRO A 148 2.13 14.00 -8.33
C PRO A 148 1.68 12.98 -7.27
N GLY A 149 2.42 11.87 -7.10
CA GLY A 149 2.19 10.90 -6.02
C GLY A 149 0.92 10.06 -6.12
N ALA A 150 0.43 9.79 -7.34
CA ALA A 150 -0.84 9.06 -7.53
C ALA A 150 -0.80 7.62 -6.96
N GLY A 151 0.29 6.90 -7.22
CA GLY A 151 0.55 5.58 -6.63
C GLY A 151 1.10 5.71 -5.21
N ASP A 152 2.16 6.50 -5.07
CA ASP A 152 2.96 6.69 -3.86
C ASP A 152 2.70 8.09 -3.24
N ASP A 153 1.89 8.21 -2.18
CA ASP A 153 0.98 7.17 -1.62
C ASP A 153 -0.48 7.66 -1.61
N THR A 154 -0.86 8.46 -2.61
CA THR A 154 -2.26 8.89 -2.75
C THR A 154 -3.20 7.69 -2.89
N ALA A 155 -2.75 6.58 -3.49
CA ALA A 155 -3.53 5.35 -3.58
C ALA A 155 -3.80 4.73 -2.20
N GLY A 156 -2.81 4.70 -1.29
CA GLY A 156 -3.00 4.27 0.10
C GLY A 156 -3.94 5.19 0.86
N VAL A 157 -3.78 6.50 0.70
CA VAL A 157 -4.69 7.51 1.30
C VAL A 157 -6.13 7.30 0.85
N ALA A 158 -6.36 7.15 -0.46
CA ALA A 158 -7.68 6.92 -1.02
C ALA A 158 -8.28 5.58 -0.57
N ALA A 159 -7.47 4.52 -0.52
CA ALA A 159 -7.92 3.23 -0.03
C ALA A 159 -8.34 3.30 1.44
N ALA A 160 -7.61 4.02 2.28
CA ALA A 160 -7.96 4.23 3.68
C ALA A 160 -9.28 4.99 3.85
N LEU A 161 -9.52 6.03 3.04
CA LEU A 161 -10.78 6.79 3.04
C LEU A 161 -11.99 5.94 2.60
N GLU A 162 -11.83 5.12 1.56
CA GLU A 162 -12.89 4.22 1.11
C GLU A 162 -13.15 3.08 2.10
N ILE A 163 -12.11 2.56 2.78
CA ILE A 163 -12.27 1.62 3.88
C ILE A 163 -13.07 2.27 5.02
N ALA A 164 -12.76 3.51 5.39
CA ALA A 164 -13.53 4.23 6.41
C ALA A 164 -15.01 4.33 6.04
N ARG A 165 -15.32 4.66 4.76
CA ARG A 165 -16.69 4.72 4.24
C ARG A 165 -17.40 3.37 4.36
N ALA A 166 -16.77 2.29 3.87
CA ALA A 166 -17.35 0.95 3.88
C ALA A 166 -17.57 0.42 5.30
N LEU A 167 -16.59 0.61 6.20
CA LEU A 167 -16.71 0.22 7.61
C LEU A 167 -17.84 0.96 8.31
N LYS A 168 -17.97 2.27 8.09
CA LYS A 168 -19.08 3.07 8.65
C LYS A 168 -20.44 2.58 8.17
N ALA A 169 -20.57 2.26 6.89
CA ALA A 169 -21.80 1.70 6.32
C ALA A 169 -22.13 0.30 6.89
N GLY A 170 -21.11 -0.49 7.24
CA GLY A 170 -21.26 -1.79 7.89
C GLY A 170 -21.71 -1.73 9.36
N GLY A 171 -21.82 -0.54 9.94
CA GLY A 171 -22.26 -0.31 11.32
C GLY A 171 -21.11 -0.18 12.32
N VAL A 172 -21.44 -0.14 13.61
CA VAL A 172 -20.44 0.18 14.65
C VAL A 172 -19.54 -1.01 14.93
N LEU A 173 -18.23 -0.83 14.75
CA LEU A 173 -17.21 -1.84 15.03
C LEU A 173 -17.05 -2.11 16.53
N ARG A 174 -16.44 -3.24 16.88
CA ARG A 174 -16.08 -3.54 18.28
C ARG A 174 -14.95 -2.62 18.77
N ARG A 175 -13.86 -2.53 18.01
CA ARG A 175 -12.69 -1.68 18.29
C ARG A 175 -12.80 -0.38 17.51
N SER A 176 -12.19 0.68 18.02
CA SER A 176 -11.95 1.88 17.22
C SER A 176 -10.95 1.60 16.09
N VAL A 177 -11.15 2.29 14.97
CA VAL A 177 -10.17 2.35 13.88
C VAL A 177 -9.70 3.80 13.78
N LEU A 178 -8.39 3.99 13.95
CA LEU A 178 -7.72 5.27 13.75
C LEU A 178 -7.23 5.33 12.31
N PHE A 179 -7.44 6.46 11.66
CA PHE A 179 -6.91 6.77 10.33
C PHE A 179 -5.87 7.86 10.50
N LEU A 180 -4.62 7.56 10.17
CA LEU A 180 -3.51 8.49 10.28
C LEU A 180 -2.90 8.73 8.90
N PHE A 181 -3.00 9.97 8.43
CA PHE A 181 -2.32 10.43 7.24
C PHE A 181 -1.07 11.20 7.67
N THR A 182 0.09 10.62 7.42
CA THR A 182 1.39 11.18 7.82
C THR A 182 1.93 12.15 6.78
N ASP A 183 2.67 13.14 7.25
CA ASP A 183 3.38 14.13 6.45
C ASP A 183 4.89 13.91 6.54
N GLY A 184 5.63 14.21 5.47
CA GLY A 184 7.08 14.10 5.42
C GLY A 184 7.62 12.67 5.47
N GLU A 185 6.89 11.68 4.94
CA GLU A 185 7.41 10.32 4.73
C GLU A 185 8.63 10.37 3.80
N GLU A 186 8.47 11.07 2.68
CA GLU A 186 9.44 11.14 1.58
C GLU A 186 10.71 11.93 1.99
N ALA A 187 10.57 12.73 3.04
CA ALA A 187 11.66 13.46 3.69
C ALA A 187 12.38 12.64 4.78
N GLY A 188 12.02 11.37 4.99
CA GLY A 188 12.65 10.47 5.96
C GLY A 188 11.76 10.12 7.16
N LEU A 189 10.51 9.73 6.89
CA LEU A 189 9.54 9.22 7.88
C LEU A 189 9.23 10.23 9.00
N LEU A 190 9.28 11.53 8.72
CA LEU A 190 9.22 12.57 9.75
C LEU A 190 7.89 12.54 10.51
N GLY A 191 6.76 12.44 9.81
CA GLY A 191 5.42 12.40 10.40
C GLY A 191 5.16 11.13 11.21
N ALA A 192 5.59 9.98 10.70
CA ALA A 192 5.49 8.72 11.43
C ALA A 192 6.32 8.77 12.73
N ASN A 193 7.55 9.30 12.67
CA ASN A 193 8.36 9.51 13.86
C ASN A 193 7.68 10.46 14.86
N ALA A 194 7.10 11.57 14.39
CA ALA A 194 6.34 12.50 15.21
C ALA A 194 5.22 11.80 16.01
N PHE A 195 4.45 10.96 15.32
CA PHE A 195 3.32 10.25 15.93
C PHE A 195 3.78 9.21 16.94
N PHE A 196 4.72 8.35 16.58
CA PHE A 196 5.13 7.23 17.44
C PHE A 196 6.08 7.62 18.58
N GLN A 197 6.70 8.79 18.53
CA GLN A 197 7.51 9.29 19.64
C GLN A 197 6.63 10.07 20.62
N ASP A 198 5.88 11.06 20.12
CA ASP A 198 5.32 12.12 20.98
C ASP A 198 3.79 12.17 21.04
N ASP A 199 3.05 11.68 20.03
CA ASP A 199 1.58 11.81 20.03
C ASP A 199 0.95 10.87 21.10
N PRO A 200 0.14 11.39 22.05
CA PRO A 200 -0.50 10.57 23.08
C PRO A 200 -1.40 9.45 22.53
N LEU A 201 -1.98 9.62 21.33
CA LEU A 201 -2.83 8.62 20.68
C LEU A 201 -2.08 7.33 20.38
N ARG A 202 -0.75 7.37 20.24
CA ARG A 202 0.06 6.16 20.02
C ARG A 202 -0.17 5.08 21.08
N ARG A 203 -0.49 5.48 22.33
CA ARG A 203 -0.73 4.56 23.45
C ARG A 203 -2.02 3.75 23.30
N ARG A 204 -2.94 4.20 22.44
CA ARG A 204 -4.19 3.50 22.14
C ARG A 204 -4.02 2.47 21.02
N VAL A 205 -2.93 2.53 20.25
CA VAL A 205 -2.73 1.69 19.08
C VAL A 205 -2.28 0.29 19.51
N GLY A 206 -3.05 -0.73 19.10
CA GLY A 206 -2.69 -2.14 19.33
C GLY A 206 -2.04 -2.80 18.12
N SER A 207 -2.41 -2.37 16.91
CA SER A 207 -1.88 -2.91 15.66
C SER A 207 -1.90 -1.85 14.57
N VAL A 208 -0.93 -1.88 13.68
CA VAL A 208 -0.80 -0.96 12.55
C VAL A 208 -0.92 -1.73 11.24
N ILE A 209 -1.72 -1.20 10.32
CA ILE A 209 -1.74 -1.58 8.91
C ILE A 209 -1.27 -0.33 8.16
N ASN A 210 -0.07 -0.37 7.59
CA ASN A 210 0.44 0.70 6.74
C ASN A 210 0.12 0.38 5.28
N MET A 211 -0.50 1.33 4.60
CA MET A 211 -0.71 1.32 3.15
C MET A 211 0.47 2.05 2.54
N GLU A 212 1.04 1.45 1.48
CA GLU A 212 2.24 1.95 0.83
C GLU A 212 2.36 1.33 -0.56
N ALA A 213 3.00 2.05 -1.48
CA ALA A 213 3.25 1.62 -2.84
C ALA A 213 4.64 1.01 -3.01
N ARG A 214 4.68 -0.07 -3.80
CA ARG A 214 5.91 -0.64 -4.39
C ARG A 214 5.76 -0.83 -5.90
N GLY A 215 4.85 -0.08 -6.50
CA GLY A 215 4.41 -0.17 -7.90
C GLY A 215 3.06 0.51 -8.11
N ASP A 216 2.64 0.64 -9.36
CA ASP A 216 1.42 1.34 -9.78
C ASP A 216 0.31 0.40 -10.29
N SER A 217 0.61 -0.90 -10.39
CA SER A 217 -0.29 -1.91 -10.95
C SER A 217 0.02 -3.30 -10.41
N GLY A 218 -0.91 -4.24 -10.63
CA GLY A 218 -0.76 -5.63 -10.17
C GLY A 218 -1.43 -5.88 -8.82
N ARG A 219 -1.07 -7.00 -8.19
CA ARG A 219 -1.68 -7.45 -6.93
C ARG A 219 -1.21 -6.56 -5.77
N THR A 220 -2.10 -6.30 -4.82
CA THR A 220 -1.69 -5.76 -3.52
C THR A 220 -0.88 -6.81 -2.79
N LEU A 221 0.37 -6.48 -2.46
CA LEU A 221 1.31 -7.38 -1.78
C LEU A 221 1.52 -6.90 -0.34
N MET A 222 1.43 -7.81 0.62
CA MET A 222 2.00 -7.56 1.94
C MET A 222 3.52 -7.74 1.82
N PHE A 223 4.26 -6.64 1.87
CA PHE A 223 5.71 -6.66 1.62
C PHE A 223 6.56 -6.41 2.86
N GLN A 224 5.99 -6.03 4.02
CA GLN A 224 6.74 -5.90 5.29
C GLN A 224 5.92 -6.43 6.47
N THR A 225 6.61 -7.04 7.44
CA THR A 225 6.04 -7.47 8.73
C THR A 225 7.07 -7.25 9.85
N SER A 226 6.63 -7.26 11.11
CA SER A 226 7.49 -7.12 12.28
C SER A 226 7.45 -8.39 13.14
N PRO A 227 8.47 -8.63 14.00
CA PRO A 227 8.42 -9.69 14.99
C PRO A 227 7.12 -9.66 15.80
N GLY A 228 6.53 -10.83 16.06
CA GLY A 228 5.27 -10.94 16.80
C GLY A 228 3.99 -10.83 15.96
N ASN A 229 4.06 -10.60 14.65
CA ASN A 229 2.87 -10.43 13.80
C ASN A 229 2.19 -11.73 13.33
N ARG A 230 2.54 -12.89 13.90
CA ARG A 230 2.01 -14.21 13.46
C ARG A 230 0.48 -14.23 13.37
N ALA A 231 -0.21 -13.77 14.41
CA ALA A 231 -1.68 -13.78 14.44
C ALA A 231 -2.30 -12.87 13.36
N LEU A 232 -1.64 -11.75 13.02
CA LEU A 232 -2.08 -10.83 11.96
C LEU A 232 -1.88 -11.46 10.58
N ILE A 233 -0.75 -12.13 10.36
CA ILE A 233 -0.45 -12.84 9.11
C ILE A 233 -1.46 -14.00 8.91
N GLU A 234 -1.74 -14.77 9.96
CA GLU A 234 -2.75 -15.82 9.92
C GLU A 234 -4.17 -15.27 9.72
N ALA A 235 -4.48 -14.08 10.23
CA ALA A 235 -5.74 -13.40 9.91
C ALA A 235 -5.80 -13.00 8.43
N TYR A 236 -4.77 -12.33 7.91
CA TYR A 236 -4.65 -11.93 6.51
C TYR A 236 -4.82 -13.14 5.56
N GLY A 237 -4.11 -14.24 5.83
CA GLY A 237 -4.21 -15.46 5.02
C GLY A 237 -5.59 -16.14 5.04
N ARG A 238 -6.38 -15.94 6.11
CA ARG A 238 -7.75 -16.48 6.21
C ARG A 238 -8.81 -15.57 5.61
N THR A 239 -8.58 -14.25 5.57
CA THR A 239 -9.60 -13.27 5.19
C THR A 239 -9.41 -12.69 3.79
N ALA A 240 -8.17 -12.59 3.30
CA ALA A 240 -7.93 -12.07 1.97
C ALA A 240 -8.40 -13.09 0.91
N THR A 241 -9.07 -12.61 -0.14
CA THR A 241 -9.56 -13.47 -1.23
C THR A 241 -8.42 -14.17 -1.96
N VAL A 242 -7.31 -13.45 -2.19
CA VAL A 242 -6.12 -13.99 -2.83
C VAL A 242 -4.88 -13.42 -2.13
N PRO A 243 -4.51 -13.94 -0.94
CA PRO A 243 -3.39 -13.41 -0.18
C PRO A 243 -2.11 -13.47 -1.02
N ALA A 244 -1.34 -12.40 -0.96
CA ALA A 244 -0.09 -12.26 -1.69
C ALA A 244 0.96 -11.61 -0.77
N SER A 245 2.12 -12.25 -0.67
CA SER A 245 3.28 -11.80 0.10
C SER A 245 4.50 -12.63 -0.35
N ASP A 246 5.69 -12.06 -0.21
CA ASP A 246 6.95 -12.70 -0.54
C ASP A 246 8.06 -12.17 0.39
N SER A 247 9.01 -13.04 0.74
CA SER A 247 10.18 -12.69 1.56
C SER A 247 11.31 -12.01 0.78
N LEU A 248 11.32 -12.10 -0.56
CA LEU A 248 12.34 -11.46 -1.40
C LEU A 248 12.11 -9.95 -1.54
N MET A 249 10.90 -9.45 -1.30
CA MET A 249 10.60 -8.00 -1.35
C MET A 249 11.32 -7.16 -0.28
N VAL A 250 11.79 -7.79 0.80
CA VAL A 250 12.58 -7.13 1.87
C VAL A 250 14.03 -7.60 1.81
N SER A 251 14.66 -7.53 0.65
CA SER A 251 16.12 -7.64 0.58
C SER A 251 16.76 -6.27 0.77
N GLU A 252 16.65 -5.69 1.97
CA GLU A 252 17.55 -4.62 2.41
C GLU A 252 18.33 -5.08 3.63
N CYS A 253 19.65 -5.27 3.40
CA CYS A 253 20.79 -5.24 4.33
C CYS A 253 20.69 -6.00 5.67
N PRO A 254 21.64 -6.89 6.00
CA PRO A 254 21.53 -7.79 7.14
C PRO A 254 21.36 -7.00 8.44
N THR A 255 20.21 -7.17 9.10
CA THR A 255 20.14 -6.99 10.55
C THR A 255 21.01 -8.07 11.16
N THR A 256 22.21 -7.71 11.61
CA THR A 256 23.07 -8.61 12.38
C THR A 256 22.35 -9.07 13.67
N PRO A 257 22.65 -10.29 14.14
CA PRO A 257 21.83 -11.02 15.10
C PRO A 257 22.02 -10.54 16.55
N THR A 258 20.93 -10.70 17.31
CA THR A 258 20.78 -10.78 18.79
C THR A 258 21.55 -9.79 19.66
#